data_AF-X8DSK5-F1
#
_entry.id   AF-X8DSK5-F1
#
_cell.length_a   1.000
_cell.length_b   1.000
_cell.length_c   1.000
_cell.angle_alpha   90.00
_cell.angle_beta   90.00
_cell.angle_gamma   90.00
#
_symmetry.space_group_name_H-M   'P 1'
#
loop_
_entity.id
_entity.type
_entity.pdbx_description
1 polymer ?
#
loop_
_entity_poly.entity_id
_entity_poly.type
_entity_poly.pdbx_seq_one_letter_code
_entity_poly.pdbx_strand_id
1 'polypeptide(L)' 'MDGTTLTPPYSVLAIGDPPTLAAAMNIPGGAVDTVSRVGGSVTIDQPARVDITTLREPKPRQYAQPGK' A
#
# COMPACT_ATOMS: atom_id res chain seq x y z
N MET A 1 -3.29 7.19 -7.87
CA MET A 1 -3.53 7.25 -6.41
C MET A 1 -4.02 8.63 -6.05
N ASP A 2 -5.18 8.74 -5.40
CA ASP A 2 -5.75 10.02 -4.89
C ASP A 2 -5.62 11.20 -5.87
N GLY A 3 -6.02 11.00 -7.14
CA GLY A 3 -5.95 12.02 -8.20
C GLY A 3 -4.58 12.19 -8.88
N THR A 4 -3.54 11.55 -8.36
CA THR A 4 -2.19 11.55 -8.92
C THR A 4 -1.95 10.32 -9.80
N THR A 5 -1.51 10.54 -11.03
CA THR A 5 -1.05 9.46 -11.94
C THR A 5 0.33 9.01 -11.51
N LEU A 6 0.50 7.71 -11.28
CA LEU A 6 1.79 7.10 -10.97
C LEU A 6 2.28 6.31 -12.20
N THR A 7 3.60 6.26 -12.37
CA THR A 7 4.25 5.44 -13.39
C THR A 7 5.16 4.40 -12.72
N PRO A 8 5.34 3.22 -13.32
CA PRO A 8 6.19 2.18 -12.74
C PRO A 8 7.67 2.59 -12.78
N PRO A 9 8.53 2.03 -11.89
CA PRO A 9 8.19 1.03 -10.86
C PRO A 9 7.46 1.62 -9.64
N TYR A 10 6.60 0.82 -9.01
CA TYR A 10 5.85 1.22 -7.83
C TYR A 10 6.49 0.69 -6.54
N SER A 11 6.40 1.47 -5.46
CA SER A 11 6.75 1.03 -4.10
C SER A 11 5.55 1.24 -3.18
N VAL A 12 5.27 0.24 -2.35
CA VAL A 12 4.20 0.28 -1.35
C VAL A 12 4.83 0.01 0.01
N LEU A 13 4.67 0.97 0.93
CA LEU A 13 5.14 0.85 2.31
C LEU A 13 3.96 0.50 3.21
N ALA A 14 4.16 -0.48 4.10
CA ALA A 14 3.16 -0.92 5.06
C ALA A 14 3.80 -1.11 6.43
N ILE A 15 3.07 -0.71 7.48
CA ILE A 15 3.46 -0.93 8.88
C ILE A 15 2.54 -2.00 9.46
N GLY A 16 3.13 -3.04 10.04
CA GLY A 16 2.44 -4.18 10.64
C GLY A 16 3.43 -5.27 11.05
N ASP A 17 2.93 -6.45 11.38
CA ASP A 17 3.77 -7.63 11.60
C ASP A 17 4.38 -8.09 10.25
N PRO A 18 5.72 -8.04 10.06
CA PRO A 18 6.33 -8.31 8.75
C PRO A 18 6.03 -9.71 8.20
N PRO A 19 6.11 -10.80 8.99
CA PRO A 19 5.74 -12.14 8.53
C PRO A 19 4.28 -12.24 8.07
N THR A 20 3.35 -11.63 8.80
CA THR A 20 1.93 -11.64 8.44
C THR A 20 1.69 -10.91 7.12
N LEU A 21 2.30 -9.74 6.93
CA LEU A 21 2.19 -8.98 5.68
C LEU A 21 2.81 -9.74 4.50
N ALA A 22 4.00 -10.33 4.69
CA ALA A 22 4.65 -11.13 3.66
C ALA A 22 3.83 -12.37 3.29
N ALA A 23 3.22 -13.06 4.28
CA ALA A 23 2.33 -14.18 4.03
C ALA A 23 1.09 -13.75 3.22
N ALA A 24 0.48 -12.61 3.56
CA ALA A 24 -0.67 -12.08 2.84
C ALA A 24 -0.37 -11.78 1.36
N MET A 25 0.82 -11.27 1.06
CA MET A 25 1.24 -11.00 -0.32
C MET A 25 1.44 -12.29 -1.16
N ASN A 26 1.77 -13.41 -0.51
CA ASN A 26 2.00 -14.71 -1.15
C ASN A 26 0.74 -15.59 -1.26
N ILE A 27 -0.45 -15.05 -0.95
CA ILE A 27 -1.71 -15.79 -1.11
C ILE A 27 -1.96 -16.06 -2.61
N PRO A 28 -2.16 -17.33 -3.02
CA PRO A 28 -2.41 -17.66 -4.43
C PRO A 28 -3.62 -16.96 -5.03
N GLY A 29 -3.52 -16.57 -6.29
CA GLY A 29 -4.52 -15.77 -7.01
C GLY A 29 -4.55 -14.31 -6.58
N GLY A 30 -3.64 -13.87 -5.71
CA GLY A 30 -3.58 -12.52 -5.16
C GLY A 30 -2.82 -11.52 -6.02
N ALA A 31 -2.28 -10.50 -5.35
CA ALA A 31 -1.62 -9.36 -5.99
C ALA A 31 -0.33 -9.76 -6.73
N VAL A 32 0.55 -10.55 -6.10
CA VAL A 32 1.82 -10.98 -6.70
C VAL A 32 1.58 -11.82 -7.95
N ASP A 33 0.68 -12.80 -7.89
CA ASP A 33 0.32 -13.64 -9.03
C ASP A 33 -0.23 -12.83 -10.20
N THR A 34 -1.05 -11.82 -9.90
CA THR A 34 -1.62 -10.94 -10.91
C THR A 34 -0.55 -10.12 -11.63
N VAL A 35 0.45 -9.61 -10.91
CA VAL A 35 1.58 -8.87 -11.49
C VAL A 35 2.47 -9.80 -12.33
N SER A 36 2.78 -10.99 -11.82
CA SER A 36 3.57 -12.00 -12.53
C SER A 36 2.91 -12.44 -13.83
N ARG A 37 1.58 -12.59 -13.86
CA ARG A 37 0.80 -12.99 -15.05
C ARG A 37 0.91 -11.99 -16.20
N VAL A 38 1.19 -10.72 -15.92
CA VAL A 38 1.41 -9.68 -16.94
C VAL A 38 2.89 -9.42 -17.23
N GLY A 39 3.79 -10.31 -16.77
CA GLY A 39 5.23 -10.24 -16.98
C GLY A 39 5.97 -9.28 -16.04
N GLY A 40 5.31 -8.81 -14.97
CA GLY A 40 5.95 -7.98 -13.94
C GLY A 40 6.68 -8.81 -12.89
N SER A 41 7.42 -8.13 -12.02
CA SER A 41 8.04 -8.73 -10.84
C SER A 41 7.71 -7.92 -9.59
N VAL A 42 7.70 -8.59 -8.43
CA VAL A 42 7.47 -7.98 -7.12
C VAL A 42 8.59 -8.43 -6.18
N THR A 43 9.14 -7.50 -5.43
CA THR A 43 10.09 -7.77 -4.32
C THR A 43 9.42 -7.39 -3.01
N ILE A 44 9.61 -8.21 -1.98
CA ILE A 44 9.03 -8.00 -0.65
C ILE A 44 10.17 -7.93 0.35
N ASP A 45 10.39 -6.75 0.91
CA ASP A 45 11.38 -6.51 1.96
C ASP A 45 10.69 -6.42 3.33
N GLN A 46 11.34 -6.95 4.36
CA GLN A 46 10.85 -6.95 5.75
C GLN A 46 11.82 -6.19 6.67
N PRO A 47 11.99 -4.86 6.50
CA PRO A 47 12.88 -4.09 7.35
C PRO A 47 12.33 -3.98 8.77
N ALA A 48 13.22 -3.85 9.75
CA ALA A 48 12.84 -3.66 11.16
C ALA A 48 12.14 -2.32 11.42
N ARG A 49 12.26 -1.35 10.50
CA ARG A 49 11.64 -0.04 10.59
C ARG A 49 11.16 0.40 9.20
N VAL A 50 9.95 0.96 9.17
CA VAL A 50 9.37 1.62 8.00
C VAL A 50 8.83 2.97 8.46
N ASP A 51 9.24 4.04 7.80
CA ASP A 51 8.69 5.38 8.03
C ASP A 51 7.72 5.73 6.90
N ILE A 52 6.47 6.08 7.25
CA ILE A 52 5.46 6.58 6.31
C ILE A 52 5.22 8.05 6.63
N THR A 53 5.79 8.93 5.82
CA THR A 53 5.75 10.39 6.06
C THR A 53 4.66 11.10 5.26
N THR A 54 3.99 10.39 4.36
CA THR A 54 2.97 10.96 3.49
C THR A 54 1.69 11.26 4.28
N LEU A 55 1.14 12.46 4.08
CA LEU A 55 -0.13 12.86 4.66
C LEU A 55 -1.22 12.88 3.58
N ARG A 56 -2.45 12.55 3.98
CA ARG A 56 -3.63 12.68 3.12
C ARG A 56 -4.27 14.05 3.29
N GLU A 57 -4.59 14.70 2.18
CA GLU A 57 -5.41 15.91 2.20
C GLU A 57 -6.86 15.57 2.60
N PRO A 58 -7.40 16.18 3.66
CA PRO A 58 -8.78 15.93 4.07
C PRO A 58 -9.75 16.56 3.08
N LYS A 59 -10.78 15.81 2.68
CA LYS A 59 -11.90 16.37 1.90
C LYS A 59 -12.73 17.30 2.79
N PRO A 60 -13.18 18.46 2.28
CA PRO A 60 -13.99 19.37 3.06
C PRO A 60 -15.29 18.69 3.51
N ARG A 61 -15.59 18.81 4.80
CA ARG A 61 -16.83 18.31 5.39
C ARG A 61 -17.96 19.27 5.02
N GLN A 62 -19.04 18.75 4.43
CA GLN A 62 -20.19 19.58 4.05
C GLN A 62 -21.13 19.86 5.23
N TYR A 63 -21.33 18.87 6.11
CA TYR A 63 -22.26 18.96 7.24
C TYR A 63 -21.67 18.44 8.57
N ALA A 64 -20.71 17.52 8.51
CA ALA A 64 -20.18 16.87 9.71
C ALA A 64 -19.26 17.79 10.52
N GLN A 65 -19.50 17.90 11.82
CA GLN A 65 -18.60 18.54 12.79
C GLN A 65 -18.09 17.50 13.80
N PRO A 66 -16.89 17.66 14.40
CA PRO A 66 -16.44 16.79 15.48
C PRO A 66 -17.40 16.87 16.67
N GLY A 67 -17.65 15.74 17.35
CA GLY A 67 -18.33 15.75 18.64
C GLY A 67 -17.50 16.51 19.68
N LYS A 68 -18.16 17.10 20.68
CA LYS A 68 -17.48 17.70 21.84
C LYS A 68 -16.73 16.65 22.66
#